data_AF-A0A4R1R5W2-F1
#
_entry.id   AF-A0A4R1R5W2-F1
#
_cell.length_a   1.000
_cell.length_b   1.000
_cell.length_c   1.000
_cell.angle_alpha   90.00
_cell.angle_beta   90.00
_cell.angle_gamma   90.00
#
_symmetry.space_group_name_H-M   'P 1'
#
loop_
_entity.id
_entity.type
_entity.pdbx_description
1 polymer ?
#
loop_
_entity_poly.entity_id
_entity_poly.type
_entity_poly.pdbx_seq_one_letter_code
_entity_poly.pdbx_strand_id
1 'polypeptide(L)'
;MIEAIVEQMILLKSMIIVTAVSTIILTILCFVYCRRFSWESSNMKLIGFLYDMNMSDTFVLAVCMLKLFLVVSLLFNKGRIEIVHIAFFGVLVLIYNLSRRKIKDAAVSLFNGTVIMAVLFVSNLLLSYLREVLFDIKIAAALAFLAVFLVLYAVYDVGYCILSIVDSAERRKGMKK
;
A
#
# COMPACT_ATOMS: atom_id res chain seq x y z
N MET A 1 4.56 -30.12 -5.80
CA MET A 1 4.27 -29.01 -6.76
C MET A 1 2.85 -28.49 -6.58
N ILE A 2 1.81 -29.35 -6.65
CA ILE A 2 0.41 -28.95 -6.44
C ILE A 2 0.17 -28.38 -5.03
N GLU A 3 0.74 -29.01 -3.99
CA GLU A 3 0.61 -28.53 -2.61
C GLU A 3 1.19 -27.12 -2.38
N ALA A 4 2.34 -26.81 -2.99
CA ALA A 4 2.95 -25.48 -2.93
C ALA A 4 2.09 -24.41 -3.64
N ILE A 5 1.44 -24.79 -4.75
CA ILE A 5 0.50 -23.89 -5.46
C ILE A 5 -0.75 -23.64 -4.60
N VAL A 6 -1.27 -24.68 -3.93
CA VAL A 6 -2.43 -24.55 -3.04
C VAL A 6 -2.12 -23.66 -1.83
N GLU A 7 -0.93 -23.80 -1.23
CA GLU A 7 -0.52 -22.95 -0.09
C GLU A 7 -0.38 -21.47 -0.50
N GLN A 8 0.22 -21.20 -1.66
CA GLN A 8 0.28 -19.86 -2.26
C GLN A 8 -1.12 -19.28 -2.55
N MET A 9 -2.05 -20.12 -3.01
CA MET A 9 -3.42 -19.71 -3.31
C MET A 9 -4.22 -19.36 -2.05
N ILE A 10 -4.00 -20.09 -0.95
CA ILE A 10 -4.60 -19.82 0.37
C ILE A 10 -4.09 -18.49 0.93
N LEU A 11 -2.80 -18.18 0.76
CA LEU A 11 -2.24 -16.89 1.16
C LEU A 11 -2.77 -15.73 0.31
N LEU A 12 -2.91 -15.91 -1.01
CA LEU A 12 -3.53 -14.89 -1.86
C LEU A 12 -4.99 -14.62 -1.46
N LYS A 13 -5.72 -15.66 -1.04
CA LYS A 13 -7.09 -15.55 -0.53
C LYS A 13 -7.17 -14.63 0.70
N SER A 14 -6.21 -14.73 1.62
CA SER A 14 -6.18 -13.86 2.80
C SER A 14 -5.97 -12.38 2.43
N MET A 15 -5.14 -12.10 1.43
CA MET A 15 -4.97 -10.74 0.88
C MET A 15 -6.26 -10.23 0.25
N ILE A 16 -6.97 -11.07 -0.51
CA ILE A 16 -8.28 -10.73 -1.09
C ILE A 16 -9.29 -10.40 0.01
N ILE A 17 -9.31 -11.17 1.10
CA ILE A 17 -10.21 -10.90 2.23
C ILE A 17 -9.84 -9.58 2.92
N VAL A 18 -8.56 -9.35 3.20
CA VAL A 18 -8.10 -8.10 3.86
C VAL A 18 -8.42 -6.89 2.99
N THR A 19 -8.11 -6.95 1.69
CA THR A 19 -8.46 -5.87 0.75
C THR A 19 -9.96 -5.64 0.66
N ALA A 20 -10.79 -6.69 0.60
CA ALA A 20 -12.24 -6.58 0.58
C ALA A 20 -12.80 -5.96 1.89
N VAL A 21 -12.30 -6.41 3.05
CA VAL A 21 -12.73 -5.86 4.35
C VAL A 21 -12.29 -4.40 4.50
N SER A 22 -11.03 -4.08 4.16
CA SER A 22 -10.52 -2.70 4.23
C SER A 22 -11.27 -1.75 3.28
N THR A 23 -11.62 -2.21 2.08
CA THR A 23 -12.44 -1.41 1.15
C THR A 23 -13.84 -1.18 1.69
N ILE A 24 -14.50 -2.19 2.25
CA ILE A 24 -15.81 -2.02 2.90
C ILE A 24 -15.73 -1.00 4.06
N ILE A 25 -14.71 -1.09 4.91
CA ILE A 25 -14.51 -0.13 6.01
C ILE A 25 -14.31 1.28 5.47
N LEU A 26 -13.48 1.45 4.44
CA LEU A 26 -13.27 2.74 3.77
C LEU A 26 -14.57 3.28 3.16
N THR A 27 -15.39 2.43 2.55
CA THR A 27 -16.70 2.80 2.02
C THR A 27 -17.66 3.25 3.13
N ILE A 28 -17.70 2.53 4.25
CA ILE A 28 -18.53 2.92 5.41
C ILE A 28 -18.07 4.25 5.98
N LEU A 29 -16.75 4.44 6.17
CA LEU A 29 -16.19 5.70 6.63
C LEU A 29 -16.57 6.83 5.67
N CYS A 30 -16.36 6.63 4.36
CA CYS A 30 -16.70 7.61 3.34
C CYS A 30 -18.20 7.95 3.37
N PHE A 31 -19.07 6.96 3.55
CA PHE A 31 -20.51 7.16 3.70
C PHE A 31 -20.87 7.96 4.96
N VAL A 32 -20.23 7.68 6.09
CA VAL A 32 -20.41 8.44 7.35
C VAL A 32 -19.95 9.89 7.17
N TYR A 33 -18.82 10.12 6.52
CA TYR A 33 -18.31 11.46 6.21
C TYR A 33 -19.26 12.21 5.26
N CYS A 34 -19.79 11.55 4.23
CA CYS A 34 -20.81 12.11 3.34
C CYS A 34 -22.13 12.41 4.07
N ARG A 35 -22.49 11.62 5.10
CA ARG A 35 -23.73 11.85 5.87
C ARG A 35 -23.62 13.06 6.81
N ARG A 36 -22.41 13.40 7.27
CA ARG A 36 -22.13 14.63 8.04
C ARG A 36 -21.69 15.80 7.15
N PHE A 37 -22.06 15.78 5.87
CA PHE A 37 -21.72 16.84 4.94
C PHE A 37 -22.44 18.14 5.31
N SER A 38 -21.68 19.10 5.82
CA SER A 38 -22.08 20.49 5.95
C SER A 38 -21.17 21.34 5.08
N TRP A 39 -21.78 22.22 4.28
CA TRP A 39 -21.13 23.11 3.30
C TRP A 39 -20.11 24.07 3.90
N GLU A 40 -20.08 24.21 5.22
CA GLU A 40 -19.22 25.14 5.96
C GLU A 40 -17.98 24.46 6.60
N SER A 41 -17.85 23.13 6.47
CA SER A 41 -16.86 22.34 7.20
C SER A 41 -15.65 21.89 6.36
N SER A 42 -14.52 21.63 7.05
CA SER A 42 -13.27 21.09 6.49
C SER A 42 -13.46 19.82 5.61
N ASN A 43 -14.56 19.08 5.80
CA ASN A 43 -14.91 17.89 5.03
C ASN A 43 -15.13 18.16 3.53
N MET A 44 -15.42 19.41 3.16
CA MET A 44 -15.59 19.80 1.75
C MET A 44 -14.28 19.66 0.95
N LYS A 45 -13.11 19.82 1.58
CA LYS A 45 -11.81 19.66 0.89
C LYS A 45 -11.56 18.21 0.47
N LEU A 46 -11.96 17.25 1.32
CA LEU A 46 -11.71 15.82 1.08
C LEU A 46 -12.68 15.25 0.04
N ILE A 47 -13.95 15.67 0.09
CA ILE A 47 -14.96 15.30 -0.90
C ILE A 47 -14.72 16.01 -2.24
N GLY A 48 -14.31 17.28 -2.22
CA GLY A 48 -13.88 18.01 -3.41
C GLY A 48 -12.63 17.39 -4.06
N PHE A 49 -11.68 16.92 -3.26
CA PHE A 49 -10.53 16.16 -3.77
C PHE A 49 -10.96 14.88 -4.51
N LEU A 50 -11.85 14.08 -3.91
CA LEU A 50 -12.37 12.86 -4.54
C LEU A 50 -13.16 13.14 -5.83
N TYR A 51 -13.94 14.21 -5.87
CA TYR A 51 -14.81 14.54 -7.01
C TYR A 51 -14.05 15.16 -8.19
N ASP A 52 -12.91 15.81 -7.93
CA ASP A 52 -12.09 16.52 -8.92
C ASP A 52 -10.92 15.66 -9.45
N MET A 53 -10.87 14.37 -9.06
CA MET A 53 -9.88 13.42 -9.53
C MET A 53 -10.23 12.86 -10.92
N ASN A 54 -9.28 12.92 -11.84
CA ASN A 54 -9.39 12.24 -13.13
C ASN A 54 -9.29 10.71 -12.94
N MET A 55 -9.87 9.95 -13.87
CA MET A 55 -9.77 8.48 -13.94
C MET A 55 -8.33 7.96 -13.76
N SER A 56 -7.34 8.64 -14.35
CA SER A 56 -5.92 8.30 -14.21
C SER A 56 -5.42 8.43 -12.78
N ASP A 57 -5.84 9.48 -12.07
CA ASP A 57 -5.39 9.76 -10.71
C ASP A 57 -6.06 8.79 -9.72
N THR A 58 -7.32 8.43 -9.98
CA THR A 58 -8.06 7.42 -9.20
C THR A 58 -7.41 6.05 -9.34
N PHE A 59 -6.98 5.67 -10.55
CA PHE A 59 -6.26 4.42 -10.76
C PHE A 59 -4.93 4.39 -9.99
N VAL A 60 -4.15 5.48 -10.07
CA VAL A 60 -2.87 5.60 -9.33
C VAL A 60 -3.08 5.50 -7.82
N LEU A 61 -4.11 6.17 -7.29
CA LEU A 61 -4.47 6.08 -5.88
C LEU A 61 -4.89 4.66 -5.48
N ALA A 62 -5.67 3.97 -6.32
CA ALA A 62 -6.07 2.59 -6.08
C ALA A 62 -4.87 1.64 -6.01
N VAL A 63 -3.88 1.80 -6.89
CA VAL A 63 -2.62 1.02 -6.85
C VAL A 63 -1.84 1.29 -5.56
N CYS A 64 -1.75 2.55 -5.11
CA CYS A 64 -1.13 2.89 -3.82
C CYS A 64 -1.87 2.27 -2.63
N MET A 65 -3.21 2.29 -2.64
CA MET A 65 -4.01 1.65 -1.60
C MET A 65 -3.82 0.12 -1.59
N LEU A 66 -3.75 -0.51 -2.77
CA LEU A 66 -3.44 -1.94 -2.90
C LEU A 66 -2.07 -2.30 -2.30
N LYS A 67 -1.04 -1.48 -2.52
CA LYS A 67 0.27 -1.65 -1.89
C LYS A 67 0.17 -1.59 -0.37
N LEU A 68 -0.58 -0.63 0.18
CA LEU A 68 -0.81 -0.52 1.62
C LEU A 68 -1.57 -1.73 2.17
N PHE A 69 -2.64 -2.17 1.50
CA PHE A 69 -3.41 -3.33 1.93
C PHE A 69 -2.61 -4.62 1.87
N LEU A 70 -1.68 -4.77 0.91
CA LEU A 70 -0.76 -5.90 0.89
C LEU A 70 0.12 -5.92 2.13
N VAL A 71 0.72 -4.78 2.50
CA VAL A 71 1.55 -4.66 3.71
C VAL A 71 0.74 -4.96 4.97
N VAL A 72 -0.48 -4.42 5.06
CA VAL A 72 -1.39 -4.69 6.18
C VAL A 72 -1.77 -6.18 6.25
N SER A 73 -2.06 -6.81 5.12
CA SER A 73 -2.38 -8.23 5.04
C SER A 73 -1.23 -9.11 5.53
N LEU A 74 0.01 -8.76 5.21
CA LEU A 74 1.20 -9.48 5.66
C LEU A 74 1.36 -9.44 7.18
N LEU A 75 0.99 -8.32 7.82
CA LEU A 75 1.01 -8.18 9.28
C LEU A 75 -0.05 -9.07 9.94
N PHE A 76 -1.26 -9.13 9.38
CA PHE A 76 -2.33 -9.99 9.90
C PHE A 76 -2.01 -11.48 9.78
N ASN A 77 -1.31 -11.90 8.73
CA ASN A 77 -0.89 -13.30 8.52
C ASN A 77 0.36 -13.71 9.31
N LYS A 78 0.63 -13.05 10.45
CA LYS A 78 1.79 -13.33 11.33
C LYS A 78 3.13 -13.29 10.58
N GLY A 79 3.25 -12.42 9.57
CA GLY A 79 4.49 -12.24 8.81
C GLY A 79 4.85 -13.39 7.88
N ARG A 80 3.94 -14.31 7.53
CA ARG A 80 4.21 -15.32 6.46
C ARG A 80 4.43 -14.62 5.11
N ILE A 81 5.65 -14.17 4.87
CA ILE A 81 6.06 -13.45 3.67
C ILE A 81 6.58 -14.49 2.67
N GLU A 82 5.74 -14.85 1.72
CA GLU A 82 6.19 -15.68 0.60
C GLU A 82 6.68 -14.83 -0.57
N ILE A 83 7.49 -15.44 -1.44
CA ILE A 83 8.03 -14.83 -2.67
C ILE A 83 6.92 -14.23 -3.54
N VAL A 84 5.73 -14.85 -3.55
CA VAL A 84 4.55 -14.35 -4.29
C VAL A 84 4.16 -12.93 -3.86
N HIS A 85 4.24 -12.60 -2.57
CA HIS A 85 3.90 -11.27 -2.07
C HIS A 85 4.94 -10.23 -2.51
N ILE A 86 6.22 -10.62 -2.54
CA ILE A 86 7.31 -9.76 -3.01
C ILE A 86 7.15 -9.50 -4.51
N ALA A 87 6.91 -10.55 -5.30
CA ALA A 87 6.68 -10.44 -6.73
C ALA A 87 5.44 -9.59 -7.05
N PHE A 88 4.34 -9.81 -6.33
CA PHE A 88 3.11 -9.04 -6.49
C PHE A 88 3.31 -7.56 -6.11
N PHE A 89 4.06 -7.27 -5.04
CA PHE A 89 4.42 -5.90 -4.70
C PHE A 89 5.27 -5.24 -5.80
N GLY A 90 6.23 -5.97 -6.37
CA GLY A 90 7.02 -5.53 -7.51
C GLY A 90 6.16 -5.17 -8.73
N VAL A 91 5.16 -6.00 -9.04
CA VAL A 91 4.18 -5.72 -10.11
C VAL A 91 3.39 -4.45 -9.81
N LEU A 92 2.91 -4.25 -8.59
CA LEU A 92 2.21 -3.02 -8.19
C LEU A 92 3.11 -1.78 -8.31
N VAL A 93 4.39 -1.89 -7.96
CA VAL A 93 5.37 -0.82 -8.16
C VAL A 93 5.52 -0.52 -9.65
N LEU A 94 5.64 -1.53 -10.51
CA LEU A 94 5.74 -1.32 -11.96
C LEU A 94 4.48 -0.65 -12.54
N ILE A 95 3.29 -1.13 -12.18
CA ILE A 95 2.02 -0.54 -12.62
C ILE A 95 1.93 0.92 -12.18
N TYR A 96 2.31 1.22 -10.93
CA TYR A 96 2.33 2.59 -10.42
C TYR A 96 3.25 3.50 -11.24
N ASN A 97 4.46 3.02 -11.54
CA ASN A 97 5.44 3.78 -12.32
C ASN A 97 5.00 4.00 -13.77
N LEU A 98 4.42 3.00 -14.43
CA LEU A 98 3.87 3.10 -15.78
C LEU A 98 2.69 4.08 -15.85
N SER A 99 1.92 4.17 -14.77
CA SER A 99 0.74 5.06 -14.69
C SER A 99 1.11 6.52 -14.45
N ARG A 100 2.34 6.82 -13.98
CA ARG A 100 2.82 8.19 -13.80
C ARG A 100 3.57 8.71 -15.01
N ARG A 101 3.28 9.95 -15.38
CA ARG A 101 3.98 10.67 -16.46
C ARG A 101 5.26 11.39 -16.00
N LYS A 102 5.50 11.54 -14.69
CA LYS A 102 6.63 12.27 -14.12
C LYS A 102 7.79 11.32 -13.80
N ILE A 103 8.86 11.38 -14.59
CA ILE A 103 10.05 10.52 -14.48
C ILE A 103 10.74 10.64 -13.11
N LYS A 104 10.82 11.85 -12.53
CA LYS A 104 11.44 12.08 -11.22
C LYS A 104 10.69 11.34 -10.10
N ASP A 105 9.37 11.40 -10.11
CA ASP A 105 8.54 10.73 -9.10
C ASP A 105 8.56 9.22 -9.30
N ALA A 106 8.69 8.75 -10.55
CA ALA A 106 8.84 7.35 -10.86
C ALA A 106 10.17 6.78 -10.34
N ALA A 107 11.29 7.50 -10.52
CA ALA A 107 12.58 7.08 -9.98
C ALA A 107 12.57 6.97 -8.44
N VAL A 108 11.97 7.95 -7.75
CA VAL A 108 11.79 7.91 -6.29
C VAL A 108 10.91 6.73 -5.90
N SER A 109 9.81 6.48 -6.62
CA SER A 109 8.92 5.35 -6.34
C SER A 109 9.58 3.99 -6.58
N LEU A 110 10.42 3.86 -7.60
CA LEU A 110 11.21 2.65 -7.87
C LEU A 110 12.25 2.39 -6.78
N PHE A 111 12.97 3.42 -6.35
CA PHE A 111 13.90 3.31 -5.23
C PHE A 111 13.17 2.87 -3.97
N ASN A 112 12.06 3.55 -3.65
CA ASN A 112 11.22 3.24 -2.50
C ASN A 112 10.65 1.81 -2.58
N GLY A 113 10.18 1.40 -3.76
CA GLY A 113 9.68 0.05 -4.01
C GLY A 113 10.75 -1.02 -3.81
N THR A 114 11.97 -0.77 -4.27
CA THR A 114 13.13 -1.65 -4.07
C THR A 114 13.48 -1.80 -2.59
N VAL A 115 13.47 -0.69 -1.84
CA VAL A 115 13.72 -0.72 -0.38
C VAL A 115 12.67 -1.58 0.32
N ILE A 116 11.38 -1.41 0.02
CA ILE A 116 10.32 -2.23 0.62
C ILE A 116 10.49 -3.71 0.25
N MET A 117 10.79 -4.02 -1.00
CA MET A 117 11.03 -5.41 -1.43
C MET A 117 12.23 -6.03 -0.70
N ALA A 118 13.32 -5.27 -0.50
CA ALA A 118 14.47 -5.72 0.27
C ALA A 118 14.10 -5.97 1.74
N VAL A 119 13.32 -5.08 2.36
CA VAL A 119 12.83 -5.25 3.73
C VAL A 119 11.94 -6.50 3.85
N LEU A 120 11.05 -6.74 2.90
CA LEU A 120 10.22 -7.96 2.85
C LEU A 120 11.07 -9.22 2.69
N PHE A 121 12.09 -9.18 1.84
CA PHE A 121 13.01 -10.30 1.63
C PHE A 121 13.82 -10.61 2.90
N VAL A 122 14.39 -9.59 3.55
CA VAL A 122 15.12 -9.73 4.82
C VAL A 122 14.18 -10.24 5.92
N SER A 123 12.95 -9.74 5.98
CA SER A 123 11.95 -10.20 6.95
C SER A 123 11.61 -11.69 6.76
N ASN A 124 11.48 -12.14 5.51
CA ASN A 124 11.27 -13.55 5.20
C ASN A 124 12.46 -14.42 5.66
N LEU A 125 13.69 -14.00 5.37
CA LEU A 125 14.90 -14.71 5.82
C LEU A 125 14.98 -14.79 7.35
N LEU A 126 14.74 -13.69 8.06
CA LEU A 126 14.76 -13.66 9.52
C LEU A 126 13.67 -14.55 10.12
N LEU A 127 12.48 -14.57 9.53
CA LEU A 127 11.39 -15.44 10.00
C LEU A 127 11.67 -16.92 9.77
N SER A 128 12.27 -17.27 8.63
CA SER A 128 12.72 -18.64 8.37
C SER A 128 13.76 -19.07 9.41
N TYR A 129 14.74 -18.20 9.68
CA TYR A 129 15.79 -18.46 10.65
C TYR A 129 15.26 -18.60 12.09
N LEU A 130 14.32 -17.74 12.49
CA LEU A 130 13.68 -17.80 13.81
C LEU A 130 12.88 -19.09 13.99
N ARG A 131 12.27 -19.62 12.92
CA ARG A 131 11.49 -20.86 12.96
C ARG A 131 12.39 -22.10 13.01
N GLU A 132 13.51 -22.10 12.29
CA GLU A 132 14.34 -23.29 12.09
C GLU A 132 15.47 -23.47 13.12
N VAL A 133 16.08 -22.38 13.60
CA VAL A 133 17.40 -22.49 14.26
C VAL A 133 17.36 -22.21 15.76
N LEU A 134 16.76 -21.10 16.22
CA LEU A 134 16.64 -20.75 17.64
C LEU A 134 15.73 -19.54 17.81
N PHE A 135 14.84 -19.59 18.81
CA PHE A 135 13.99 -18.46 19.19
C PHE A 135 14.82 -17.38 19.90
N ASP A 136 15.48 -16.50 19.13
CA ASP A 136 16.27 -15.38 19.65
C ASP A 136 15.42 -14.11 19.74
N ILE A 137 15.33 -13.55 20.96
CA ILE A 137 14.61 -12.31 21.27
C ILE A 137 15.13 -11.13 20.44
N LYS A 138 16.42 -11.11 20.10
CA LYS A 138 17.02 -10.05 19.27
C LYS A 138 16.47 -10.06 17.85
N ILE A 139 16.28 -11.25 17.27
CA ILE A 139 15.71 -11.43 15.93
C ILE A 139 14.22 -11.06 15.94
N ALA A 140 13.49 -11.45 17.00
CA ALA A 140 12.10 -11.05 17.18
C ALA A 140 11.93 -9.53 17.30
N ALA A 141 12.81 -8.86 18.04
CA ALA A 141 12.82 -7.40 18.15
C ALA A 141 13.14 -6.72 16.81
N ALA A 142 14.11 -7.23 16.05
CA ALA A 142 14.41 -6.74 14.71
C ALA A 142 13.21 -6.88 13.77
N LEU A 143 12.53 -8.03 13.78
CA LEU A 143 11.29 -8.24 12.99
C LEU A 143 10.18 -7.26 13.37
N ALA A 144 10.01 -6.97 14.67
CA ALA A 144 9.05 -5.98 15.12
C ALA A 144 9.38 -4.57 14.60
N PHE A 145 10.65 -4.17 14.61
CA PHE A 145 11.08 -2.90 14.02
C PHE A 145 10.88 -2.86 12.51
N LEU A 146 11.19 -3.94 11.78
CA LEU A 146 10.92 -4.04 10.35
C LEU A 146 9.41 -3.93 10.04
N ALA A 147 8.56 -4.54 10.86
CA ALA A 147 7.11 -4.45 10.72
C ALA A 147 6.61 -3.00 10.90
N VAL A 148 7.09 -2.30 11.93
CA VAL A 148 6.75 -0.88 12.17
C VAL A 148 7.25 -0.02 11.00
N PHE A 149 8.48 -0.26 10.54
CA PHE A 149 9.05 0.45 9.39
C PHE A 149 8.19 0.26 8.13
N LEU A 150 7.78 -0.98 7.83
CA LEU A 150 6.90 -1.32 6.71
C LEU A 150 5.57 -0.55 6.77
N VAL A 151 4.92 -0.47 7.95
CA VAL A 151 3.66 0.25 8.12
C VAL A 151 3.86 1.74 7.89
N LEU A 152 4.81 2.36 8.60
CA LEU A 152 5.07 3.79 8.49
C LEU A 152 5.39 4.18 7.05
N TYR A 153 6.17 3.35 6.37
CA TYR A 153 6.58 3.58 5.01
C TYR A 153 5.43 3.39 4.01
N ALA A 154 4.57 2.39 4.19
CA ALA A 154 3.37 2.22 3.37
C ALA A 154 2.41 3.40 3.52
N VAL A 155 2.24 3.91 4.75
CA VAL A 155 1.43 5.12 5.02
C VAL A 155 2.06 6.35 4.37
N TYR A 156 3.38 6.50 4.45
CA TYR A 156 4.11 7.57 3.78
C TYR A 156 3.94 7.54 2.26
N ASP A 157 4.03 6.36 1.62
CA ASP A 157 3.85 6.21 0.17
C ASP A 157 2.44 6.64 -0.28
N VAL A 158 1.41 6.28 0.49
CA VAL A 158 0.03 6.72 0.25
C VAL A 158 -0.12 8.22 0.45
N GLY A 159 0.43 8.78 1.54
CA GLY A 159 0.39 10.22 1.79
C GLY A 159 1.08 11.03 0.69
N TYR A 160 2.25 10.59 0.25
CA TYR A 160 2.98 11.18 -0.86
C TYR A 160 2.19 11.09 -2.18
N CYS A 161 1.52 9.95 -2.42
CA CYS A 161 0.63 9.79 -3.56
C CYS A 161 -0.48 10.84 -3.55
N ILE A 162 -1.20 10.99 -2.43
CA ILE A 162 -2.26 11.98 -2.28
C ILE A 162 -1.74 13.40 -2.54
N LEU A 163 -0.62 13.79 -1.91
CA LEU A 163 -0.03 15.12 -2.09
C LEU A 163 0.32 15.42 -3.55
N SER A 164 0.88 14.44 -4.26
CA SER A 164 1.22 14.61 -5.68
C SER A 164 0.01 14.72 -6.60
N ILE A 165 -1.12 14.09 -6.24
CA ILE A 165 -2.39 14.20 -6.96
C ILE A 165 -2.98 15.59 -6.71
N VAL A 166 -2.93 16.10 -5.47
CA VAL A 166 -3.34 17.46 -5.12
C VAL A 166 -2.54 18.49 -5.93
N ASP A 167 -1.21 18.41 -5.92
CA ASP A 167 -0.34 19.32 -6.72
C ASP A 167 -0.66 19.24 -8.22
N SER A 168 -0.92 18.04 -8.74
CA SER A 168 -1.29 17.86 -10.15
C SER A 168 -2.69 18.41 -10.47
N ALA A 169 -3.64 18.37 -9.52
CA ALA A 169 -4.95 18.99 -9.64
C ALA A 169 -4.86 20.53 -9.60
N GLU A 170 -4.04 21.10 -8.71
CA GLU A 170 -3.82 22.55 -8.64
C GLU A 170 -3.19 23.11 -9.92
N ARG A 171 -2.17 22.43 -10.48
CA ARG A 171 -1.56 22.83 -11.76
C ARG A 171 -2.56 22.82 -12.92
N ARG A 172 -3.49 21.87 -12.96
CA ARG A 172 -4.56 21.83 -13.98
C ARG A 172 -5.52 23.00 -13.85
N LYS A 173 -5.81 23.47 -12.63
CA LYS A 173 -6.64 24.66 -12.39
C LYS A 173 -5.92 25.95 -12.77
N GLY A 174 -4.61 26.03 -12.52
CA GLY A 174 -3.78 27.18 -12.89
C GLY A 174 -3.65 27.40 -14.40
N MET A 175 -3.69 26.34 -15.22
CA MET A 175 -3.64 26.44 -16.69
C MET A 175 -5.00 26.80 -17.34
N LYS A 176 -6.10 26.78 -16.59
CA LYS A 176 -7.45 27.14 -17.08
C LYS A 176 -7.82 28.60 -16.80
N LYS A 177 -6.93 29.38 -16.18
CA LYS A 177 -7.04 30.83 -16.03
C LYS A 177 -6.14 31.53 -17.03
#